data_AF-A0A957ULG7-F1
#
_entry.id   AF-A0A957ULG7-F1
#
_cell.length_a   1.000
_cell.length_b   1.000
_cell.length_c   1.000
_cell.angle_alpha   90.00
_cell.angle_beta   90.00
_cell.angle_gamma   90.00
#
_symmetry.space_group_name_H-M   'P 1'
#
loop_
_entity.id
_entity.type
_entity.pdbx_description
1 polymer ?
#
loop_
_entity_poly.entity_id
_entity_poly.type
_entity_poly.pdbx_seq_one_letter_code
_entity_poly.pdbx_strand_id
1 'polypeptide(L)' 'MKMYLRLFITGLLMGSADLVPGVSGGTIAFIAGIYNQLIHSIKLVTSQVPALLLRGK' A
#
# COMPACT_ATOMS: atom_id res chain seq x y z
N MET A 1 18.55 4.62 2.51
CA MET A 1 18.42 4.10 3.90
C MET A 1 17.23 4.71 4.65
N LYS A 2 17.24 6.01 4.99
CA LYS A 2 16.18 6.65 5.80
C LYS A 2 14.75 6.47 5.24
N MET A 3 14.59 6.52 3.92
CA MET A 3 13.29 6.33 3.25
C MET A 3 12.75 4.90 3.37
N TYR A 4 13.59 3.87 3.22
CA TYR A 4 13.17 2.48 3.40
C TYR A 4 12.78 2.18 4.83
N LEU A 5 13.50 2.74 5.81
CA LEU A 5 13.14 2.62 7.21
C LEU A 5 11.77 3.26 7.50
N ARG A 6 11.51 4.44 6.93
CA ARG A 6 10.21 5.11 7.05
C ARG A 6 9.08 4.28 6.42
N LEU A 7 9.28 3.76 5.20
CA LEU A 7 8.31 2.89 4.54
C LEU A 7 8.03 1.62 5.33
N PHE A 8 9.08 1.00 5.90
CA PHE A 8 8.96 -0.18 6.73
C PHE A 8 8.10 0.08 7.98
N ILE A 9 8.38 1.17 8.70
CA ILE A 9 7.60 1.56 9.89
C ILE A 9 6.16 1.88 9.51
N THR A 10 5.93 2.62 8.42
CA THR A 10 4.57 2.90 7.96
C THR A 10 3.82 1.63 7.59
N GLY A 11 4.46 0.69 6.90
CA GLY A 11 3.88 -0.62 6.57
C GLY A 11 3.55 -1.44 7.82
N LEU A 12 4.43 -1.43 8.83
CA LEU A 12 4.20 -2.08 10.12
C LEU A 12 2.98 -1.50 10.83
N LEU A 13 2.86 -0.16 10.87
CA LEU A 13 1.71 0.52 11.47
C LEU A 13 0.42 0.25 10.69
N MET A 14 0.48 0.25 9.35
CA MET A 14 -0.66 -0.07 8.50
C MET A 14 -1.16 -1.50 8.73
N GLY A 15 -0.27 -2.49 8.86
CA GLY A 15 -0.67 -3.86 9.20
C GLY A 15 -1.18 -4.01 10.64
N SER A 16 -0.65 -3.20 11.57
CA SER A 16 -1.15 -3.14 12.94
C SER A 16 -2.54 -2.51 13.04
N ALA A 17 -2.96 -1.72 12.04
CA ALA A 17 -4.31 -1.15 11.97
C ALA A 17 -5.39 -2.24 11.96
N ASP A 18 -5.11 -3.40 11.36
CA ASP A 18 -6.05 -4.52 11.29
C ASP A 18 -6.41 -5.10 12.68
N LEU A 19 -5.59 -4.81 13.70
CA LEU A 19 -5.83 -5.20 15.09
C LEU A 19 -6.75 -4.23 15.84
N VAL A 20 -6.95 -3.02 15.33
CA VAL A 20 -7.73 -1.97 16.00
C VAL A 20 -9.05 -1.75 15.25
N PRO A 21 -10.20 -2.13 15.84
CA PRO A 21 -11.49 -1.97 15.18
C PRO A 21 -11.76 -0.49 14.88
N GLY A 22 -12.10 -0.18 13.63
CA GLY A 22 -12.37 1.17 13.16
C GLY A 22 -11.17 1.95 12.62
N VAL A 23 -9.95 1.37 12.62
CA VAL A 23 -8.77 1.98 11.99
C VAL A 23 -8.51 1.34 10.63
N SER A 24 -8.45 2.15 9.57
CA SER A 24 -8.07 1.68 8.23
C SER A 24 -6.58 1.92 7.98
N GLY A 25 -5.88 0.93 7.42
CA GLY A 25 -4.51 1.10 6.94
C GLY A 25 -4.38 2.24 5.91
N GLY A 26 -5.44 2.53 5.14
CA GLY A 26 -5.48 3.66 4.21
C GLY A 26 -5.35 5.02 4.90
N THR A 27 -5.96 5.18 6.09
CA THR A 27 -5.85 6.38 6.92
C THR A 27 -4.43 6.57 7.45
N ILE A 28 -3.78 5.48 7.86
CA ILE A 28 -2.37 5.52 8.30
C ILE A 28 -1.45 5.90 7.14
N ALA A 29 -1.67 5.36 5.94
CA ALA A 29 -0.92 5.75 4.75
C ALA A 29 -1.09 7.23 4.39
N PHE A 30 -2.30 7.78 4.61
CA PHE A 30 -2.60 9.19 4.38
C PHE A 30 -1.85 10.10 5.36
N ILE A 31 -1.95 9.83 6.66
CA ILE A 31 -1.24 10.59 7.70
C ILE A 31 0.28 10.48 7.53
N ALA A 32 0.78 9.30 7.15
CA ALA A 32 2.20 9.09 6.89
C ALA A 32 2.70 9.77 5.59
N GLY A 33 1.81 10.32 4.77
CA GLY A 33 2.13 11.04 3.53
C GLY A 33 2.53 10.12 2.36
N ILE A 34 2.30 8.81 2.46
CA ILE A 34 2.64 7.84 1.41
C ILE A 34 1.43 7.41 0.58
N TYR A 35 0.24 7.91 0.90
CA TYR A 35 -1.01 7.50 0.27
C TYR A 35 -1.00 7.61 -1.26
N ASN A 36 -0.53 8.73 -1.82
CA ASN A 36 -0.43 8.87 -3.28
C ASN A 36 0.51 7.85 -3.91
N GLN A 37 1.64 7.57 -3.27
CA GLN A 37 2.59 6.57 -3.73
C GLN A 37 1.97 5.16 -3.67
N LEU A 38 1.27 4.85 -2.57
CA LEU A 38 0.56 3.59 -2.37
C LEU A 38 -0.51 3.36 -3.46
N ILE A 39 -1.40 4.32 -3.67
CA ILE A 39 -2.47 4.23 -4.68
C ILE A 39 -1.89 4.15 -6.10
N HIS A 40 -0.83 4.91 -6.39
CA HIS A 40 -0.14 4.84 -7.68
C HIS A 40 0.46 3.46 -7.92
N SER A 41 1.15 2.88 -6.93
CA SER A 41 1.71 1.54 -7.01
C SER A 41 0.63 0.47 -7.20
N ILE A 42 -0.50 0.56 -6.47
CA ILE A 42 -1.64 -0.34 -6.65
C ILE A 42 -2.20 -0.22 -8.07
N LYS A 43 -2.39 1.01 -8.57
CA LYS A 43 -2.92 1.26 -9.92
C LYS A 43 -2.05 0.63 -11.01
N LEU A 44 -0.73 0.72 -10.89
CA LEU A 44 0.20 0.09 -11.84
C LEU A 44 0.00 -1.42 -11.87
N VAL A 45 -0.03 -2.07 -10.71
CA VAL A 45 -0.29 -3.51 -10.61
C VAL A 45 -1.66 -3.86 -11.20
N THR A 46 -2.72 -3.16 -10.79
CA THR A 46 -4.08 -3.40 -11.28
C THR A 46 -4.22 -3.17 -12.79
N SER A 47 -3.46 -2.25 -13.40
CA SER A 47 -3.48 -2.06 -14.85
C SER A 47 -2.79 -3.19 -15.62
N GLN A 48 -1.79 -3.83 -15.01
CA GLN A 48 -0.98 -4.88 -15.64
C GLN A 48 -1.57 -6.28 -15.44
N VAL A 49 -2.30 -6.50 -14.35
CA VAL A 49 -2.89 -7.80 -13.99
C VAL A 49 -3.93 -8.30 -15.02
N PRO A 50 -4.88 -7.49 -15.53
CA PRO A 50 -5.83 -7.94 -16.55
C PRO A 50 -5.13 -8.40 -17.83
N ALA A 51 -4.09 -7.66 -18.26
CA ALA A 51 -3.30 -8.03 -19.41
C ALA A 51 -2.53 -9.33 -19.19
N LEU A 52 -1.99 -9.57 -17.97
CA LEU A 52 -1.30 -10.81 -17.62
C LEU A 52 -2.25 -12.01 -17.51
N LEU A 53 -3.43 -11.83 -16.92
CA LEU A 53 -4.45 -12.89 -16.80
C LEU A 53 -5.04 -13.30 -18.17
N LEU A 54 -5.23 -12.33 -19.08
CA LEU A 54 -5.70 -12.60 -20.45
C LEU A 54 -4.62 -13.21 -21.35
N ARG A 55 -3.33 -13.05 -21.01
CA ARG A 55 -2.21 -13.55 -21.82
C ARG A 55 -1.90 -15.05 -21.61
N GLY A 56 -2.71 -15.74 -20.80
CA GLY A 56 -2.85 -17.20 -20.80
C GLY A 56 -1.55 -17.98 -20.97
N LYS A 57 -0.60 -17.80 -20.04
CA LYS A 57 0.40 -18.84 -19.78
C LYS A 57 -0.08 -19.67 -18.60
#